data_AF-A0A347AGB6-F1
#
_entry.id   AF-A0A347AGB6-F1
#
_cell.length_a   1.000
_cell.length_b   1.000
_cell.length_c   1.000
_cell.angle_alpha   90.00
_cell.angle_beta   90.00
_cell.angle_gamma   90.00
#
_symmetry.space_group_name_H-M   'P 1'
#
loop_
_entity.id
_entity.type
_entity.pdbx_description
1 polymer ?
#
loop_
_entity_poly.entity_id
_entity_poly.type
_entity_poly.pdbx_seq_one_letter_code
_entity_poly.pdbx_strand_id
1 'polypeptide(L)'
;MSGERVIPYQPTVIAGTKQGLLATPEIAKMMLKKAKRPLMVIGPLAVEDPVMTLSAEIAEKWNLPIVTTADAFKVFHEKGIDTTSYGVVEIVNLLKDPEWQGINGEGQHDLVIFIGVIYYIASQGLSSLKHFAPHLKTLTICKYFHSNADASFPNMKDDEWFKYLEKLKTD
;
A
#
# COMPACT_ATOMS: atom_id res chain seq x y z
N MET A 1 -8.66 -25.05 5.19
CA MET A 1 -8.70 -24.09 4.05
C MET A 1 -8.63 -22.61 4.44
N SER A 2 -8.43 -22.20 5.72
CA SER A 2 -8.23 -20.77 6.05
C SER A 2 -6.76 -20.32 6.07
N GLY A 3 -5.79 -21.25 6.19
CA GLY A 3 -4.36 -20.93 6.28
C GLY A 3 -3.73 -20.37 5.01
N GLU A 4 -4.21 -20.77 3.83
CA GLU A 4 -3.66 -20.34 2.52
C GLU A 4 -3.94 -18.85 2.20
N ARG A 5 -4.85 -18.21 2.94
CA ARG A 5 -5.17 -16.80 2.74
C ARG A 5 -4.15 -15.85 3.37
N VAL A 6 -3.36 -16.34 4.33
CA VAL A 6 -2.38 -15.56 5.11
C VAL A 6 -0.96 -16.11 5.01
N ILE A 7 -0.72 -17.06 4.10
CA ILE A 7 0.66 -17.40 3.72
C ILE A 7 1.23 -16.28 2.84
N PRO A 8 2.54 -15.97 2.96
CA PRO A 8 3.18 -15.09 2.00
C PRO A 8 2.98 -15.61 0.58
N TYR A 9 2.56 -14.74 -0.34
CA TYR A 9 2.27 -15.15 -1.72
C TYR A 9 3.49 -15.76 -2.43
N GLN A 10 4.68 -15.20 -2.18
CA GLN A 10 5.93 -15.87 -2.55
C GLN A 10 6.46 -16.69 -1.36
N PRO A 11 6.60 -18.02 -1.49
CA PRO A 11 7.03 -18.90 -0.39
C PRO A 11 8.41 -18.59 0.19
N THR A 12 9.26 -17.88 -0.57
CA THR A 12 10.62 -17.48 -0.15
C THR A 12 10.63 -16.34 0.87
N VAL A 13 9.48 -15.70 1.13
CA VAL A 13 9.39 -14.61 2.11
C VAL A 13 9.29 -15.17 3.53
N ILE A 14 10.33 -14.92 4.33
CA ILE A 14 10.38 -15.25 5.76
C ILE A 14 10.28 -13.94 6.55
N ALA A 15 9.12 -13.68 7.15
CA ALA A 15 8.87 -12.45 7.92
C ALA A 15 9.35 -12.50 9.38
N GLY A 16 9.84 -13.65 9.85
CA GLY A 16 10.18 -13.85 11.27
C GLY A 16 8.94 -13.86 12.16
N THR A 17 9.10 -13.48 13.44
CA THR A 17 8.06 -13.57 14.47
C THR A 17 6.97 -12.51 14.36
N LYS A 18 7.30 -11.31 13.89
CA LYS A 18 6.33 -10.23 13.64
C LYS A 18 5.75 -10.39 12.24
N GLN A 19 4.56 -10.95 12.12
CA GLN A 19 3.86 -11.10 10.84
C GLN A 19 2.74 -10.08 10.71
N GLY A 20 2.42 -9.70 9.47
CA GLY A 20 1.29 -8.84 9.17
C GLY A 20 -0.03 -9.45 9.62
N LEU A 21 -0.94 -8.59 10.07
CA LEU A 21 -2.29 -8.98 10.42
C LEU A 21 -3.15 -9.05 9.15
N LEU A 22 -4.10 -9.98 9.09
CA LEU A 22 -5.12 -9.97 8.05
C LEU A 22 -5.97 -8.70 8.21
N ALA A 23 -6.01 -7.89 7.16
CA ALA A 23 -6.90 -6.74 7.06
C ALA A 23 -8.15 -7.11 6.26
N THR A 24 -9.31 -6.85 6.85
CA THR A 24 -10.57 -6.72 6.11
C THR A 24 -10.73 -5.27 5.64
N PRO A 25 -11.68 -4.96 4.75
CA PRO A 25 -11.99 -3.58 4.38
C PRO A 25 -12.32 -2.71 5.61
N GLU A 26 -13.00 -3.25 6.61
CA GLU A 26 -13.36 -2.55 7.85
C GLU A 26 -12.11 -2.20 8.69
N ILE A 27 -11.14 -3.12 8.79
CA ILE A 27 -9.85 -2.86 9.45
C ILE A 27 -9.06 -1.80 8.69
N ALA A 28 -8.99 -1.89 7.36
CA ALA A 28 -8.32 -0.91 6.52
C ALA A 28 -8.95 0.49 6.65
N LYS A 29 -10.29 0.59 6.63
CA LYS A 29 -11.02 1.84 6.93
C LYS A 29 -10.68 2.38 8.31
N MET A 30 -10.59 1.52 9.33
CA MET A 30 -10.23 1.94 10.69
C MET A 30 -8.81 2.50 10.74
N MET A 31 -7.86 1.87 10.05
CA MET A 31 -6.49 2.39 9.93
C MET A 31 -6.46 3.76 9.24
N LEU A 32 -7.18 3.91 8.13
CA LEU A 32 -7.30 5.16 7.39
C LEU A 32 -7.94 6.28 8.25
N LYS A 33 -9.04 5.99 8.97
CA LYS A 33 -9.71 6.94 9.88
C LYS A 33 -8.80 7.40 11.03
N LYS A 34 -7.88 6.54 11.48
CA LYS A 34 -6.98 6.82 12.61
C LYS A 34 -5.70 7.56 12.16
N ALA A 35 -5.29 7.38 10.91
CA ALA A 35 -4.10 8.00 10.36
C ALA A 35 -4.26 9.51 10.27
N LYS A 36 -3.22 10.25 10.65
CA LYS A 36 -3.18 11.70 10.55
C LYS A 36 -2.64 12.15 9.20
N ARG A 37 -1.68 11.42 8.65
CA ARG A 37 -0.96 11.75 7.43
C ARG A 37 -0.75 10.48 6.58
N PRO A 38 -1.83 9.84 6.12
CA PRO A 38 -1.71 8.67 5.27
C PRO A 38 -1.09 9.00 3.90
N LEU A 39 -0.39 8.06 3.29
CA LEU A 39 0.18 8.14 1.94
C LEU A 39 -0.19 6.89 1.14
N MET A 40 -0.54 7.05 -0.13
CA MET A 40 -0.77 5.92 -1.03
C MET A 40 0.40 5.75 -2.01
N VAL A 41 1.02 4.56 -2.03
CA VAL A 41 2.07 4.18 -2.97
C VAL A 41 1.50 3.19 -3.98
N ILE A 42 1.47 3.61 -5.24
CA ILE A 42 0.93 2.86 -6.37
C ILE A 42 2.07 2.37 -7.25
N GLY A 43 2.11 1.05 -7.45
CA GLY A 43 3.08 0.40 -8.31
C GLY A 43 2.60 0.10 -9.73
N PRO A 44 3.50 -0.45 -10.56
CA PRO A 44 3.25 -0.68 -11.99
C PRO A 44 2.17 -1.73 -12.28
N LEU A 45 1.79 -2.57 -11.30
CA LEU A 45 0.74 -3.58 -11.46
C LEU A 45 -0.68 -3.02 -11.21
N ALA A 46 -0.83 -1.72 -10.94
CA ALA A 46 -2.11 -1.05 -10.70
C ALA A 46 -2.46 -0.01 -11.79
N VAL A 47 -1.93 -0.18 -13.00
CA VAL A 47 -2.14 0.73 -14.15
C VAL A 47 -3.31 0.33 -15.05
N GLU A 48 -3.88 -0.85 -14.85
CA GLU A 48 -5.03 -1.35 -15.61
C GLU A 48 -6.34 -1.22 -14.81
N ASP A 49 -7.44 -1.01 -15.53
CA ASP A 49 -8.77 -0.98 -14.94
C ASP A 49 -9.27 -2.40 -14.60
N PRO A 50 -10.00 -2.58 -13.48
CA PRO A 50 -10.56 -1.53 -12.63
C PRO A 50 -9.61 -1.01 -11.53
N VAL A 51 -8.42 -1.59 -11.38
CA VAL A 51 -7.52 -1.31 -10.24
C VAL A 51 -7.06 0.14 -10.21
N MET A 52 -6.71 0.70 -11.38
CA MET A 52 -6.29 2.09 -11.50
C MET A 52 -7.40 3.04 -11.03
N THR A 53 -8.60 2.92 -11.63
CA THR A 53 -9.76 3.74 -11.27
C THR A 53 -10.11 3.59 -9.79
N LEU A 54 -10.18 2.36 -9.25
CA LEU A 54 -10.45 2.12 -7.83
C LEU A 54 -9.38 2.73 -6.91
N SER A 55 -8.11 2.68 -7.31
CA SER A 55 -7.02 3.28 -6.53
C SER A 55 -7.18 4.79 -6.45
N ALA A 56 -7.54 5.44 -7.56
CA ALA A 56 -7.80 6.87 -7.61
C ALA A 56 -9.04 7.25 -6.78
N GLU A 57 -10.15 6.51 -6.91
CA GLU A 57 -11.37 6.73 -6.12
C GLU A 57 -11.14 6.57 -4.61
N ILE A 58 -10.33 5.59 -4.21
CA ILE A 58 -9.92 5.41 -2.81
C ILE A 58 -9.06 6.59 -2.34
N ALA A 59 -8.08 7.00 -3.14
CA ALA A 59 -7.24 8.14 -2.79
C ALA A 59 -8.07 9.43 -2.63
N GLU A 60 -9.02 9.68 -3.53
CA GLU A 60 -9.93 10.82 -3.46
C GLU A 60 -10.82 10.75 -2.20
N LYS A 61 -11.50 9.62 -1.95
CA LYS A 61 -12.38 9.43 -0.79
C LYS A 61 -11.67 9.69 0.54
N TRP A 62 -10.41 9.29 0.64
CA TRP A 62 -9.62 9.39 1.86
C TRP A 62 -8.64 10.56 1.87
N ASN A 63 -8.68 11.43 0.85
CA ASN A 63 -7.79 12.57 0.65
C ASN A 63 -6.30 12.19 0.79
N LEU A 64 -5.90 11.13 0.08
CA LEU A 64 -4.56 10.57 0.14
C LEU A 64 -3.66 11.25 -0.90
N PRO A 65 -2.49 11.79 -0.53
CA PRO A 65 -1.45 12.04 -1.51
C PRO A 65 -1.03 10.71 -2.16
N ILE A 66 -0.73 10.77 -3.45
CA ILE A 66 -0.39 9.60 -4.25
C ILE A 66 1.07 9.69 -4.71
N VAL A 67 1.83 8.66 -4.41
CA VAL A 67 3.13 8.39 -5.03
C VAL A 67 2.97 7.26 -6.03
N THR A 68 3.31 7.52 -7.28
CA THR A 68 3.42 6.48 -8.31
C THR A 68 4.88 6.06 -8.47
N THR A 69 5.09 4.78 -8.77
CA THR A 69 6.43 4.21 -8.98
C THR A 69 6.56 3.61 -10.37
N ALA A 70 7.78 3.62 -10.91
CA ALA A 70 8.08 3.11 -12.26
C ALA A 70 7.20 3.77 -13.35
N ASP A 71 6.66 2.98 -14.27
CA ASP A 71 5.83 3.43 -15.39
C ASP A 71 4.40 3.85 -15.00
N ALA A 72 3.97 3.59 -13.76
CA ALA A 72 2.66 4.02 -13.27
C ALA A 72 2.48 5.54 -13.34
N PHE A 73 3.56 6.32 -13.14
CA PHE A 73 3.50 7.78 -13.23
C PHE A 73 2.99 8.25 -14.59
N LYS A 74 3.52 7.69 -15.68
CA LYS A 74 3.13 8.08 -17.04
C LYS A 74 1.64 7.80 -17.28
N VAL A 75 1.17 6.62 -16.88
CA VAL A 75 -0.22 6.20 -17.10
C VAL A 75 -1.19 7.06 -16.29
N PHE A 76 -0.89 7.34 -15.02
CA PHE A 76 -1.74 8.19 -14.17
C PHE A 76 -1.76 9.64 -14.67
N HIS A 77 -0.62 10.16 -15.11
CA HIS A 77 -0.52 11.50 -15.68
C HIS A 77 -1.34 11.65 -16.97
N GLU A 78 -1.27 10.68 -17.88
CA GLU A 78 -2.08 10.64 -19.11
C GLU A 78 -3.60 10.59 -18.83
N LYS A 79 -3.99 10.10 -17.65
CA LYS A 79 -5.37 10.08 -17.15
C LYS A 79 -5.77 11.33 -16.37
N GLY A 80 -4.86 12.29 -16.20
CA GLY A 80 -5.11 13.54 -15.47
C GLY A 80 -5.18 13.37 -13.95
N ILE A 81 -4.64 12.29 -13.40
CA ILE A 81 -4.56 12.06 -11.95
C ILE A 81 -3.24 12.63 -11.44
N ASP A 82 -3.31 13.54 -10.47
CA ASP A 82 -2.13 14.15 -9.86
C ASP A 82 -1.41 13.15 -8.95
N THR A 83 -0.14 12.91 -9.23
CA THR A 83 0.71 11.99 -8.48
C THR A 83 2.14 12.48 -8.49
N THR A 84 2.91 12.16 -7.45
CA THR A 84 4.36 12.41 -7.44
C THR A 84 5.12 11.14 -7.80
N SER A 85 6.11 11.24 -8.69
CA SER A 85 6.91 10.10 -9.12
C SER A 85 8.09 9.85 -8.19
N TYR A 86 8.22 8.62 -7.70
CA TYR A 86 9.40 8.15 -6.96
C TYR A 86 9.78 6.73 -7.38
N GLY A 87 11.06 6.39 -7.27
CA GLY A 87 11.44 4.97 -7.26
C GLY A 87 10.90 4.27 -6.00
N VAL A 88 10.47 3.01 -6.08
CA VAL A 88 9.99 2.27 -4.88
C VAL A 88 11.08 2.19 -3.79
N VAL A 89 12.35 2.05 -4.17
CA VAL A 89 13.47 2.04 -3.23
C VAL A 89 13.68 3.42 -2.61
N GLU A 90 13.50 4.47 -3.40
CA GLU A 90 13.66 5.86 -2.97
C GLU A 90 12.59 6.26 -1.96
N ILE A 91 11.31 6.04 -2.27
CA ILE A 91 10.21 6.36 -1.35
C ILE A 91 10.32 5.55 -0.05
N VAL A 92 10.72 4.28 -0.11
CA VAL A 92 10.96 3.47 1.10
C VAL A 92 12.08 4.06 1.95
N ASN A 93 13.17 4.56 1.34
CA ASN A 93 14.25 5.19 2.09
C ASN A 93 13.82 6.52 2.72
N LEU A 94 13.05 7.34 2.00
CA LEU A 94 12.50 8.59 2.54
C LEU A 94 11.53 8.35 3.71
N LEU A 95 10.69 7.32 3.61
CA LEU A 95 9.76 6.93 4.68
C LEU A 95 10.44 6.41 5.95
N LYS A 96 11.68 5.91 5.83
CA LYS A 96 12.50 5.50 6.99
C LYS A 96 13.11 6.69 7.72
N ASP A 97 13.37 7.79 7.02
CA ASP A 97 14.03 8.96 7.59
C ASP A 97 13.02 9.77 8.43
N PRO A 98 13.11 9.78 9.77
CA PRO A 98 12.16 10.52 10.60
C PRO A 98 12.19 12.04 10.35
N GLU A 99 13.27 12.58 9.77
CA GLU A 99 13.42 14.00 9.48
C GLU A 99 12.86 14.40 8.11
N TRP A 100 12.48 13.43 7.26
CA TRP A 100 11.87 13.72 5.97
C TRP A 100 10.51 14.41 6.16
N GLN A 101 10.33 15.54 5.49
CA GLN A 101 9.13 16.38 5.62
C GLN A 101 7.92 15.85 4.83
N GLY A 102 7.97 14.61 4.35
CA GLY A 102 6.91 14.01 3.56
C GLY A 102 6.79 14.62 2.17
N ILE A 103 5.84 14.07 1.40
CA ILE A 103 5.67 14.39 -0.01
C ILE A 103 5.28 15.86 -0.26
N ASN A 104 4.52 16.44 0.67
CA ASN A 104 4.00 17.81 0.62
C ASN A 104 4.78 18.79 1.52
N GLY A 105 5.87 18.35 2.18
CA GLY A 105 6.63 19.21 3.09
C GLY A 105 5.95 19.50 4.44
N GLU A 106 4.91 18.76 4.80
CA GLU A 106 4.08 18.98 6.00
C GLU A 106 4.42 17.98 7.14
N GLY A 107 5.54 17.27 7.02
CA GLY A 107 6.01 16.28 7.98
C GLY A 107 5.78 14.82 7.54
N GLN A 108 6.38 13.90 8.30
CA GLN A 108 6.40 12.48 7.99
C GLN A 108 5.01 11.82 8.01
N HIS A 109 4.88 10.69 7.31
CA HIS A 109 3.66 9.89 7.25
C HIS A 109 3.56 8.88 8.39
N ASP A 110 2.35 8.65 8.91
CA ASP A 110 2.07 7.69 9.99
C ASP A 110 1.39 6.41 9.49
N LEU A 111 0.86 6.42 8.27
CA LEU A 111 0.34 5.26 7.56
C LEU A 111 0.76 5.31 6.08
N VAL A 112 1.28 4.22 5.53
CA VAL A 112 1.53 4.07 4.09
C VAL A 112 0.76 2.87 3.57
N ILE A 113 -0.05 3.11 2.54
CA ILE A 113 -0.84 2.11 1.84
C ILE A 113 -0.11 1.74 0.54
N PHE A 114 0.20 0.46 0.35
CA PHE A 114 0.78 -0.05 -0.90
C PHE A 114 -0.26 -0.80 -1.72
N ILE A 115 -0.28 -0.53 -3.03
CA ILE A 115 -1.04 -1.27 -4.03
C ILE A 115 -0.22 -1.42 -5.32
N GLY A 116 -0.32 -2.55 -6.01
CA GLY A 116 0.24 -2.72 -7.35
C GLY A 116 1.76 -2.69 -7.45
N VAL A 117 2.50 -2.67 -6.34
CA VAL A 117 3.96 -2.81 -6.37
C VAL A 117 4.33 -4.27 -6.61
N ILE A 118 5.38 -4.51 -7.40
CA ILE A 118 5.88 -5.87 -7.68
C ILE A 118 6.18 -6.57 -6.34
N TYR A 119 5.65 -7.78 -6.16
CA TYR A 119 5.55 -8.39 -4.83
C TYR A 119 6.89 -8.49 -4.09
N TYR A 120 7.96 -8.94 -4.75
CA TYR A 120 9.25 -9.14 -4.10
C TYR A 120 9.85 -7.82 -3.60
N ILE A 121 9.79 -6.75 -4.41
CA ILE A 121 10.37 -5.46 -4.05
C ILE A 121 9.51 -4.76 -2.99
N ALA A 122 8.19 -4.90 -3.07
CA ALA A 122 7.27 -4.48 -2.01
C ALA A 122 7.60 -5.18 -0.69
N SER A 123 7.80 -6.50 -0.71
CA SER A 123 8.13 -7.29 0.48
C SER A 123 9.45 -6.85 1.14
N GLN A 124 10.48 -6.54 0.35
CA GLN A 124 11.76 -6.02 0.86
C GLN A 124 11.61 -4.59 1.41
N GLY A 125 10.83 -3.75 0.74
CA GLY A 125 10.51 -2.41 1.22
C GLY A 125 9.76 -2.43 2.55
N LEU A 126 8.71 -3.24 2.64
CA LEU A 126 7.93 -3.46 3.87
C LEU A 126 8.79 -4.01 5.00
N SER A 127 9.70 -4.96 4.70
CA SER A 127 10.66 -5.46 5.69
C SER A 127 11.53 -4.34 6.24
N SER A 128 12.00 -3.44 5.36
CA SER A 128 12.80 -2.29 5.76
C SER A 128 12.02 -1.33 6.66
N LEU A 129 10.79 -0.97 6.29
CA LEU A 129 9.93 -0.10 7.10
C LEU A 129 9.58 -0.73 8.45
N LYS A 130 9.22 -2.01 8.45
CA LYS A 130 8.88 -2.77 9.66
C LYS A 130 9.96 -2.75 10.74
N HIS A 131 11.23 -2.69 10.35
CA HIS A 131 12.38 -2.71 11.28
C HIS A 131 12.98 -1.34 11.55
N PHE A 132 12.88 -0.40 10.61
CA PHE A 132 13.61 0.87 10.67
C PHE A 132 12.71 2.12 10.63
N ALA A 133 11.39 1.98 10.58
CA ALA A 133 10.44 3.10 10.61
C ALA A 133 9.37 2.88 11.71
N PRO A 134 9.74 2.93 13.01
CA PRO A 134 8.82 2.63 14.11
C PRO A 134 7.65 3.62 14.24
N HIS A 135 7.79 4.83 13.69
CA HIS A 135 6.75 5.87 13.62
C HIS A 135 5.66 5.57 12.60
N LEU A 136 5.92 4.66 11.65
CA LEU A 136 5.09 4.40 10.49
C LEU A 136 4.36 3.06 10.61
N LYS A 137 3.10 3.03 10.17
CA LYS A 137 2.37 1.79 9.90
C LYS A 137 2.26 1.52 8.41
N THR A 138 2.25 0.24 8.05
CA THR A 138 2.11 -0.20 6.66
C THR A 138 0.86 -1.03 6.47
N LEU A 139 0.10 -0.69 5.43
CA LEU A 139 -1.08 -1.44 4.98
C LEU A 139 -0.85 -1.83 3.52
N THR A 140 -1.09 -3.09 3.16
CA THR A 140 -1.16 -3.49 1.74
C THR A 140 -2.57 -3.86 1.38
N ILE A 141 -3.10 -3.25 0.31
CA ILE A 141 -4.42 -3.56 -0.24
C ILE A 141 -4.32 -4.33 -1.56
N CYS A 142 -3.22 -5.04 -1.79
CA CYS A 142 -3.03 -5.97 -2.91
C CYS A 142 -3.87 -7.24 -2.75
N LYS A 143 -4.11 -7.98 -3.84
CA LYS A 143 -4.71 -9.33 -3.81
C LYS A 143 -3.80 -10.43 -3.24
N TYR A 144 -2.57 -10.08 -2.87
CA TYR A 144 -1.55 -10.97 -2.34
C TYR A 144 -1.20 -10.55 -0.92
N PHE A 145 -1.16 -11.51 -0.01
CA PHE A 145 -0.84 -11.27 1.38
C PHE A 145 0.66 -10.98 1.56
N HIS A 146 0.96 -9.85 2.19
CA HIS A 146 2.32 -9.38 2.50
C HIS A 146 2.59 -9.50 4.00
N SER A 147 3.31 -10.56 4.39
CA SER A 147 3.64 -10.85 5.79
C SER A 147 4.57 -9.85 6.47
N ASN A 148 5.25 -8.98 5.70
CA ASN A 148 6.11 -7.91 6.23
C ASN A 148 5.38 -6.58 6.49
N ALA A 149 4.12 -6.43 6.06
CA ALA A 149 3.31 -5.27 6.43
C ALA A 149 2.85 -5.34 7.89
N ASP A 150 2.39 -4.24 8.48
CA ASP A 150 1.66 -4.30 9.76
C ASP A 150 0.27 -4.94 9.56
N ALA A 151 -0.39 -4.62 8.43
CA ALA A 151 -1.64 -5.23 8.03
C ALA A 151 -1.71 -5.44 6.51
N SER A 152 -2.38 -6.51 6.07
CA SER A 152 -2.42 -6.90 4.67
C SER A 152 -3.73 -7.59 4.32
N PHE A 153 -4.30 -7.25 3.16
CA PHE A 153 -5.38 -8.04 2.57
C PHE A 153 -4.94 -9.49 2.30
N PRO A 154 -5.85 -10.47 2.43
CA PRO A 154 -5.49 -11.87 2.22
C PRO A 154 -5.17 -12.18 0.75
N ASN A 155 -4.56 -13.34 0.50
CA ASN A 155 -4.52 -13.92 -0.84
C ASN A 155 -5.95 -14.16 -1.33
N MET A 156 -6.31 -13.57 -2.47
CA MET A 156 -7.64 -13.70 -3.05
C MET A 156 -7.62 -13.57 -4.57
N LYS A 157 -8.73 -13.93 -5.21
CA LYS A 157 -8.95 -13.75 -6.64
C LYS A 157 -9.35 -12.31 -6.94
N ASP A 158 -9.23 -11.91 -8.20
CA ASP A 158 -9.51 -10.55 -8.65
C ASP A 158 -10.95 -10.11 -8.34
N ASP A 159 -11.94 -10.99 -8.50
CA ASP A 159 -13.35 -10.67 -8.24
C ASP A 159 -13.63 -10.35 -6.75
N GLU A 160 -12.97 -11.05 -5.83
CA GLU A 160 -13.04 -10.76 -4.39
C GLU A 160 -12.24 -9.50 -4.05
N TRP A 161 -11.06 -9.34 -4.66
CA TRP A 161 -10.21 -8.18 -4.45
C TRP A 161 -10.87 -6.87 -4.87
N PHE A 162 -11.52 -6.85 -6.03
CA PHE A 162 -12.25 -5.69 -6.50
C PHE A 162 -13.38 -5.33 -5.54
N LYS A 163 -14.11 -6.32 -5.00
CA LYS A 163 -15.13 -6.09 -3.95
C LYS A 163 -14.52 -5.52 -2.67
N TYR A 164 -13.29 -5.91 -2.32
CA TYR A 164 -12.59 -5.35 -1.16
C TYR A 164 -12.21 -3.88 -1.39
N LEU A 165 -11.69 -3.54 -2.57
CA LEU A 165 -11.37 -2.16 -2.94
C LEU A 165 -12.63 -1.28 -3.03
N GLU A 166 -13.70 -1.78 -3.66
CA GLU A 166 -15.02 -1.14 -3.73
C GLU A 166 -15.59 -0.82 -2.34
N LYS A 167 -15.38 -1.70 -1.36
CA LYS A 167 -15.79 -1.43 0.02
C LYS A 167 -15.02 -0.29 0.65
N LEU A 168 -13.79 0.01 0.24
CA LEU A 168 -13.00 1.11 0.81
C LEU A 168 -13.51 2.49 0.42
N LYS A 169 -14.20 2.63 -0.72
CA LYS A 169 -14.76 3.92 -1.15
C LYS A 169 -16.16 4.23 -0.60
N THR A 170 -16.84 3.24 -0.05
CA THR A 170 -18.15 3.38 0.58
C THR A 170 -17.99 3.57 2.09
N ASP A 171 -18.99 4.13 2.79
CA ASP A 171 -18.93 4.34 4.24
C ASP A 171 -19.03 3.02 5.03
#